data_AF-A0A1X2HCZ1-F1
#
_entry.id   AF-A0A1X2HCZ1-F1
#
_cell.length_a   1.000
_cell.length_b   1.000
_cell.length_c   1.000
_cell.angle_alpha   90.00
_cell.angle_beta   90.00
_cell.angle_gamma   90.00
#
_symmetry.space_group_name_H-M   'P 1'
#
loop_
_entity.id
_entity.type
_entity.pdbx_description
1 polymer ?
#
loop_
_entity_poly.entity_id
_entity_poly.type
_entity_poly.pdbx_seq_one_letter_code
_entity_poly.pdbx_strand_id
1 'polypeptide(L)'
;MIKCRCGRDCISAEVRRPGPNQGRWFWKCATGSCNYFKWDNSAHSLTRHPTAAYSAAAQASAHISAKRNYLCPPSKTYQSLPPDKDQPETPSYKFHFAFHDDRHLRLRIEPNHVHLFGILREVPGMVYVEAEKQWLFPIHLDAYNRALSRMYSYRNTYLIKPTRLEPPLMQAMKENKDLETEFDVRSTEVEDQLMKVRDAGLWDKLKPFQQDAVRKAIRFKGRILFADEPGLGKSVQALATIQAYEDVWPVLVLCAPGDEERWSKTIQEWLHLRPSNIHISTSGRDIVDRPQKRKKPGRESVSTLSRTKKRLNNGLPVIPVHTRAVGSALFGDNSSSDDSSDEDDDEASEHMFFIVNYKVAEAHSKQIKERRFRCVIADNSEHLLMRQAKSTRMLLPVLQEAFHTVMLSTKLTLERPVDMYTHLFALRKDMFSDFGRFGSHFCDGKQNVFGWEYNGKSHTVELKYILDHTIWSKHTLAEVADQTPWLDVENHAVHSNNRK
;
A
#
# COMPACT_ATOMS: atom_id res chain seq x y z
N MET A 1 5.72 -4.95 26.32
CA MET A 1 6.05 -3.82 27.24
C MET A 1 6.14 -2.54 26.42
N ILE A 2 5.63 -1.41 26.93
CA ILE A 2 5.67 -0.11 26.23
C ILE A 2 7.06 0.52 26.42
N LYS A 3 7.71 0.93 25.33
CA LYS A 3 9.03 1.58 25.33
C LYS A 3 8.90 3.12 25.31
N CYS A 4 9.72 3.85 26.09
CA CYS A 4 9.85 5.30 25.95
C CYS A 4 10.56 5.63 24.62
N ARG A 5 10.39 6.87 24.13
CA ARG A 5 11.27 7.54 23.15
C ARG A 5 12.78 7.44 23.44
N CYS A 6 13.21 7.25 24.69
CA CYS A 6 14.62 7.03 25.05
C CYS A 6 15.07 5.55 24.97
N GLY A 7 14.22 4.66 24.43
CA GLY A 7 14.51 3.22 24.26
C GLY A 7 14.36 2.37 25.53
N ARG A 8 14.20 2.99 26.70
CA ARG A 8 14.01 2.31 28.00
C ARG A 8 12.55 1.96 28.28
N ASP A 9 12.33 1.04 29.22
CA ASP A 9 10.98 0.63 29.60
C ASP A 9 10.19 1.75 30.31
N CYS A 10 8.88 1.75 30.11
CA CYS A 10 7.96 2.65 30.80
C CYS A 10 7.43 2.01 32.09
N ILE A 11 7.12 2.84 33.08
CA ILE A 11 6.38 2.46 34.29
C ILE A 11 4.97 3.01 34.22
N SER A 12 3.99 2.26 34.74
CA SER A 12 2.62 2.75 34.92
C SER A 12 2.48 3.48 36.24
N ALA A 13 1.67 4.54 36.27
CA ALA A 13 1.36 5.32 37.46
C ALA A 13 -0.09 5.79 37.42
N GLU A 14 -0.67 6.01 38.60
CA GLU A 14 -2.05 6.48 38.78
C GLU A 14 -2.07 7.97 39.16
N VAL A 15 -3.01 8.72 38.63
CA VAL A 15 -3.24 10.12 39.00
C VAL A 15 -3.90 10.18 40.38
N ARG A 16 -3.12 10.53 41.40
CA ARG A 16 -3.61 10.69 42.79
C ARG A 16 -4.09 12.10 43.12
N ARG A 17 -3.83 13.08 42.25
CA ARG A 17 -4.24 14.47 42.48
C ARG A 17 -5.75 14.62 42.28
N PRO A 18 -6.44 15.38 43.16
CA PRO A 18 -7.87 15.63 43.02
C PRO A 18 -8.15 16.40 41.71
N GLY A 19 -9.12 15.92 40.94
CA GLY A 19 -9.49 16.49 39.65
C GLY A 19 -10.17 15.48 38.72
N PRO A 20 -10.57 15.90 37.50
CA PRO A 20 -11.36 15.08 36.57
C PRO A 20 -10.64 13.80 36.09
N ASN A 21 -9.33 13.69 36.33
CA ASN A 21 -8.52 12.54 35.96
C ASN A 21 -8.05 11.72 37.18
N GLN A 22 -8.51 12.02 38.39
CA GLN A 22 -8.14 11.26 39.59
C GLN A 22 -8.53 9.78 39.41
N GLY A 23 -7.60 8.87 39.70
CA GLY A 23 -7.78 7.42 39.51
C GLY A 23 -7.46 6.91 38.10
N ARG A 24 -7.16 7.78 37.13
CA ARG A 24 -6.73 7.36 35.79
C ARG A 24 -5.27 6.93 35.78
N TRP A 25 -4.94 5.92 34.97
CA TRP A 25 -3.59 5.38 34.83
C TRP A 25 -2.88 5.93 33.60
N PHE A 26 -1.56 6.10 33.69
CA PHE A 26 -0.71 6.57 32.60
C PHE A 26 0.68 5.93 32.64
N TRP A 27 1.32 5.88 31.48
CA TRP A 27 2.69 5.43 31.30
C TRP A 27 3.64 6.62 31.33
N LYS A 28 4.74 6.50 32.06
CA LYS A 28 5.83 7.47 32.09
C LYS A 28 7.21 6.79 32.01
N CYS A 29 8.24 7.58 31.71
CA CYS A 29 9.62 7.11 31.75
C CYS A 29 10.00 6.53 33.12
N ALA A 30 10.60 5.34 33.16
CA ALA A 30 11.12 4.75 34.38
C ALA A 30 12.24 5.59 35.02
N THR A 31 13.11 6.18 34.21
CA THR A 31 14.30 6.92 34.67
C THR A 31 14.12 8.44 34.70
N GLY A 32 12.95 8.97 34.29
CA GLY A 32 12.71 10.42 34.21
C GLY A 32 13.56 11.18 33.20
N SER A 33 14.36 10.50 32.37
CA SER A 33 15.28 11.13 31.40
C SER A 33 14.59 11.61 30.13
N CYS A 34 13.33 11.21 29.90
CA CYS A 34 12.46 11.68 28.84
C CYS A 34 11.11 12.11 29.45
N ASN A 35 10.50 13.16 28.92
CA ASN A 35 9.14 13.60 29.28
C ASN A 35 8.06 12.75 28.59
N TYR A 36 8.28 11.44 28.44
CA TYR A 36 7.30 10.55 27.84
C TYR A 36 6.11 10.36 28.77
N PHE A 37 4.93 10.61 28.23
CA PHE A 37 3.63 10.47 28.88
C PHE A 37 2.64 9.88 27.89
N LYS A 38 1.88 8.86 28.31
CA LYS A 38 0.78 8.30 27.52
C LYS A 38 -0.30 7.74 28.44
N TRP A 39 -1.56 8.13 28.24
CA TRP A 39 -2.68 7.56 28.99
C TRP A 39 -2.77 6.04 28.79
N ASP A 40 -3.06 5.32 29.88
CA ASP A 40 -3.27 3.88 29.86
C ASP A 40 -4.76 3.58 29.72
N ASN A 41 -5.19 3.21 28.52
CA ASN A 41 -6.59 2.87 28.21
C ASN A 41 -6.92 1.39 28.50
N SER A 42 -5.98 0.61 29.05
CA SER A 42 -6.19 -0.81 29.36
C SER A 42 -6.89 -1.05 30.70
N ALA A 43 -6.94 -0.05 31.58
CA ALA A 43 -7.66 -0.11 32.84
C ALA A 43 -9.09 0.43 32.66
N HIS A 44 -10.06 -0.48 32.47
CA HIS A 44 -11.47 -0.13 32.56
C HIS A 44 -11.82 0.24 34.01
N SER A 45 -12.79 1.13 34.21
CA SER A 45 -13.28 1.61 35.52
C SER A 45 -13.75 0.51 36.50
N LEU A 46 -13.89 -0.75 36.05
CA LEU A 46 -14.34 -1.89 36.84
C LEU A 46 -13.23 -2.92 37.13
N THR A 47 -12.00 -2.67 36.68
CA THR A 47 -10.85 -3.57 36.85
C THR A 47 -9.70 -2.86 37.56
N ARG A 48 -9.21 -3.40 38.69
CA ARG A 48 -7.96 -2.95 39.31
C ARG A 48 -6.79 -3.24 38.36
N HIS A 49 -5.93 -2.26 38.13
CA HIS A 49 -4.73 -2.39 37.29
C HIS A 49 -3.84 -3.54 37.81
N PRO A 50 -3.33 -4.45 36.97
CA PRO A 50 -2.55 -5.61 37.41
C PRO A 50 -1.09 -5.19 37.70
N THR A 51 -0.90 -4.23 38.62
CA THR A 51 0.39 -3.64 38.96
C THR A 51 1.41 -4.70 39.39
N ALA A 52 0.96 -5.72 40.15
CA ALA A 52 1.80 -6.83 40.61
C ALA A 52 2.34 -7.71 39.47
N ALA A 53 1.56 -7.92 38.41
CA ALA A 53 1.97 -8.72 37.26
C ALA A 53 3.03 -7.98 36.41
N TYR A 54 2.90 -6.66 36.30
CA TYR A 54 3.86 -5.84 35.57
C TYR A 54 5.15 -5.57 36.36
N SER A 55 5.08 -5.38 37.68
CA SER A 55 6.28 -5.24 38.53
C SER A 55 7.08 -6.55 38.63
N ALA A 56 6.40 -7.70 38.69
CA ALA A 56 7.05 -9.01 38.64
C ALA A 56 7.82 -9.25 37.32
N ALA A 57 7.24 -8.85 36.18
CA ALA A 57 7.90 -8.97 34.88
C ALA A 57 9.12 -8.03 34.72
N ALA A 58 9.07 -6.83 35.35
CA ALA A 58 10.19 -5.90 35.37
C ALA A 58 11.36 -6.40 36.25
N GLN A 59 11.05 -7.01 37.41
CA GLN A 59 12.06 -7.60 38.29
C GLN A 59 12.71 -8.85 37.69
N ALA A 60 11.93 -9.70 37.00
CA ALA A 60 12.45 -10.88 36.29
C ALA A 60 13.44 -10.52 35.17
N SER A 61 13.28 -9.36 34.55
CA SER A 61 14.17 -8.87 33.48
C SER A 61 15.49 -8.29 34.01
N ALA A 62 15.54 -7.84 35.27
CA ALA A 62 16.75 -7.30 35.91
C ALA A 62 17.71 -8.40 36.43
N HIS A 63 17.20 -9.60 36.70
CA HIS A 63 17.98 -10.69 37.32
C HIS A 63 18.72 -11.62 36.34
N ILE A 64 18.57 -11.45 35.02
CA ILE A 64 19.19 -12.34 34.03
C ILE A 64 20.64 -11.95 33.69
N SER A 65 21.12 -10.77 34.12
CA SER A 65 22.44 -10.25 33.72
C SER A 65 23.59 -10.49 34.71
N ALA A 66 23.41 -11.25 35.79
CA ALA A 66 24.51 -11.54 36.73
C ALA A 66 24.54 -13.02 37.15
N LYS A 67 25.32 -13.83 36.43
CA LYS A 67 25.75 -15.16 36.92
C LYS A 67 26.95 -15.00 37.86
N ARG A 68 26.85 -15.49 39.10
CA ARG A 68 27.64 -16.63 39.65
C ARG A 68 27.61 -16.65 41.19
N ASN A 69 27.42 -17.87 41.69
CA ASN A 69 27.84 -18.42 42.99
C ASN A 69 27.47 -17.65 44.25
N TYR A 70 26.44 -18.09 44.98
CA TYR A 70 26.56 -18.42 46.41
C TYR A 70 25.52 -19.50 46.77
N LEU A 71 25.97 -20.50 47.52
CA LEU A 71 25.15 -21.54 48.14
C LEU A 71 24.09 -20.90 49.05
N CYS A 72 22.85 -21.35 48.93
CA CYS A 72 21.76 -20.97 49.84
C CYS A 72 21.49 -22.14 50.81
N PRO A 73 21.32 -21.89 52.12
CA PRO A 73 21.02 -22.93 53.11
C PRO A 73 19.55 -23.39 52.99
N PRO A 74 19.20 -24.59 53.49
CA PRO A 74 17.89 -25.19 53.23
C PRO A 74 16.82 -24.43 54.01
N SER A 75 16.04 -23.61 53.29
CA SER A 75 14.83 -23.00 53.83
C SER A 75 13.68 -24.01 53.73
N LYS A 76 13.05 -24.23 54.88
CA LYS A 76 11.92 -25.13 55.11
C LYS A 76 10.93 -25.08 53.95
N THR A 77 10.66 -26.25 53.41
CA THR A 77 9.56 -26.58 52.50
C THR A 77 8.24 -26.03 53.05
N TYR A 78 7.82 -24.87 52.56
CA TYR A 78 6.38 -24.65 52.40
C TYR A 78 5.97 -25.59 51.26
N GLN A 79 5.43 -26.74 51.61
CA GLN A 79 4.67 -27.53 50.66
C GLN A 79 3.56 -26.62 50.13
N SER A 80 3.71 -26.21 48.87
CA SER A 80 2.57 -25.76 48.09
C SER A 80 1.49 -26.82 48.25
N LEU A 81 0.34 -26.43 48.81
CA LEU A 81 -0.86 -27.26 48.73
C LEU A 81 -0.99 -27.73 47.27
N PRO A 82 -1.21 -29.03 47.02
CA PRO A 82 -1.44 -29.52 45.66
C PRO A 82 -2.54 -28.68 45.01
N PRO A 83 -2.49 -28.40 43.70
CA PRO A 83 -3.63 -27.81 43.03
C PRO A 83 -4.84 -28.68 43.34
N ASP A 84 -5.89 -28.02 43.83
CA ASP A 84 -7.16 -28.65 44.17
C ASP A 84 -7.64 -29.44 42.94
N LYS A 85 -7.57 -30.78 43.01
CA LYS A 85 -7.87 -31.66 41.87
C LYS A 85 -9.34 -31.65 41.47
N ASP A 86 -10.17 -30.92 42.22
CA ASP A 86 -11.62 -30.84 42.07
C ASP A 86 -12.12 -29.49 41.50
N GLN A 87 -11.24 -28.58 41.06
CA GLN A 87 -11.69 -27.44 40.25
C GLN A 87 -12.03 -27.90 38.84
N PRO A 88 -13.28 -27.72 38.36
CA PRO A 88 -13.63 -28.11 36.99
C PRO A 88 -12.77 -27.31 36.01
N GLU A 89 -11.99 -28.02 35.17
CA GLU A 89 -11.19 -27.40 34.13
C GLU A 89 -12.11 -26.54 33.25
N THR A 90 -11.83 -25.23 33.15
CA THR A 90 -12.61 -24.35 32.29
C THR A 90 -12.49 -24.82 30.84
N PRO A 91 -13.60 -25.12 30.14
CA PRO A 91 -13.52 -25.64 28.79
C PRO A 91 -12.82 -24.64 27.86
N SER A 92 -11.88 -25.14 27.05
CA SER A 92 -11.14 -24.33 26.09
C SER A 92 -11.63 -24.57 24.66
N TYR A 93 -12.05 -23.52 23.97
CA TYR A 93 -12.46 -23.59 22.56
C TYR A 93 -11.55 -22.72 21.69
N LYS A 94 -11.13 -23.28 20.57
CA LYS A 94 -10.44 -22.56 19.49
C LYS A 94 -11.46 -22.19 18.42
N PHE A 95 -11.41 -20.93 17.99
CA PHE A 95 -12.30 -20.40 16.96
C PHE A 95 -11.45 -20.04 15.75
N HIS A 96 -11.64 -20.78 14.68
CA HIS A 96 -10.90 -20.67 13.45
C HIS A 96 -11.71 -19.90 12.43
N PHE A 97 -11.36 -18.63 12.21
CA PHE A 97 -11.90 -17.82 11.14
C PHE A 97 -11.07 -18.02 9.88
N ALA A 98 -11.75 -18.20 8.74
CA ALA A 98 -11.11 -18.32 7.43
C ALA A 98 -12.07 -17.89 6.32
N PHE A 99 -11.57 -17.70 5.11
CA PHE A 99 -12.41 -17.59 3.92
C PHE A 99 -13.09 -18.92 3.59
N HIS A 100 -14.32 -18.84 3.10
CA HIS A 100 -15.03 -19.97 2.49
C HIS A 100 -15.07 -19.80 0.97
N ASP A 101 -15.68 -18.71 0.50
CA ASP A 101 -15.85 -18.37 -0.91
C ASP A 101 -15.67 -16.85 -1.14
N ASP A 102 -16.16 -16.32 -2.26
CA ASP A 102 -16.11 -14.90 -2.64
C ASP A 102 -17.12 -14.01 -1.89
N ARG A 103 -18.04 -14.60 -1.12
CA ARG A 103 -19.13 -13.90 -0.40
C ARG A 103 -19.17 -14.19 1.10
N HIS A 104 -18.59 -15.31 1.54
CA HIS A 104 -18.70 -15.81 2.89
C HIS A 104 -17.34 -16.09 3.54
N LEU A 105 -17.23 -15.66 4.81
CA LEU A 105 -16.28 -16.14 5.78
C LEU A 105 -16.85 -17.39 6.46
N ARG A 106 -15.96 -18.30 6.87
CA ARG A 106 -16.27 -19.41 7.75
C ARG A 106 -15.72 -19.22 9.15
N LEU A 107 -16.45 -19.74 10.12
CA LEU A 107 -16.02 -19.92 11.51
C LEU A 107 -16.17 -21.39 11.90
N ARG A 108 -15.05 -22.03 12.21
CA ARG A 108 -14.99 -23.39 12.76
C ARG A 108 -14.61 -23.35 14.25
N ILE A 109 -15.24 -24.19 15.05
CA ILE A 109 -15.02 -24.23 16.51
C ILE A 109 -14.45 -25.59 16.88
N GLU A 110 -13.36 -25.61 17.63
CA GLU A 110 -12.69 -26.84 18.08
C GLU A 110 -12.52 -26.90 19.60
N PRO A 111 -13.04 -27.94 20.29
CA PRO A 111 -13.95 -28.97 19.76
C PRO A 111 -15.32 -28.40 19.37
N ASN A 112 -16.03 -29.05 18.44
CA ASN A 112 -17.37 -28.62 18.04
C ASN A 112 -18.29 -28.64 19.27
N HIS A 113 -19.01 -27.54 19.52
CA HIS A 113 -19.74 -27.38 20.77
C HIS A 113 -21.13 -26.77 20.56
N VAL A 114 -22.16 -27.59 20.82
CA VAL A 114 -23.57 -27.28 20.55
C VAL A 114 -24.06 -26.08 21.35
N HIS A 115 -23.54 -25.84 22.57
CA HIS A 115 -23.97 -24.70 23.39
C HIS A 115 -23.60 -23.34 22.80
N LEU A 116 -22.61 -23.27 21.90
CA LEU A 116 -22.27 -22.04 21.19
C LEU A 116 -23.22 -21.78 20.00
N PHE A 117 -24.04 -22.75 19.60
CA PHE A 117 -24.91 -22.62 18.43
C PHE A 117 -26.04 -21.62 18.66
N GLY A 118 -26.67 -21.65 19.84
CA GLY A 118 -27.70 -20.67 20.18
C GLY A 118 -27.18 -19.25 20.05
N ILE A 119 -25.94 -19.01 20.51
CA ILE A 119 -25.29 -17.70 20.51
C ILE A 119 -24.94 -17.24 19.08
N LEU A 120 -24.38 -18.13 18.27
CA LEU A 120 -23.96 -17.77 16.92
C LEU A 120 -25.16 -17.62 15.95
N ARG A 121 -26.28 -18.30 16.20
CA ARG A 121 -27.54 -18.07 15.45
C ARG A 121 -28.09 -16.66 15.62
N GLU A 122 -27.82 -16.01 16.75
CA GLU A 122 -28.30 -14.64 17.00
C GLU A 122 -27.50 -13.58 16.23
N VAL A 123 -26.33 -13.91 15.69
CA VAL A 123 -25.53 -12.96 14.91
C VAL A 123 -26.16 -12.85 13.50
N PRO A 124 -26.57 -11.64 13.06
CA PRO A 124 -27.24 -11.48 11.77
C PRO A 124 -26.37 -11.97 10.61
N GLY A 125 -26.95 -12.79 9.74
CA GLY A 125 -26.30 -13.35 8.56
C GLY A 125 -25.42 -14.57 8.82
N MET A 126 -25.35 -15.09 10.05
CA MET A 126 -24.64 -16.35 10.32
C MET A 126 -25.54 -17.56 10.02
N VAL A 127 -25.04 -18.48 9.19
CA VAL A 127 -25.71 -19.74 8.81
C VAL A 127 -24.84 -20.91 9.18
N TYR A 128 -25.39 -21.91 9.89
CA TYR A 128 -24.64 -23.12 10.20
C TYR A 128 -24.77 -24.16 9.08
N VAL A 129 -23.64 -24.66 8.59
CA VAL A 129 -23.58 -25.73 7.59
C VAL A 129 -23.23 -27.04 8.32
N GLU A 130 -24.24 -27.88 8.51
CA GLU A 130 -24.11 -29.12 9.28
C GLU A 130 -23.15 -30.12 8.64
N ALA A 131 -23.16 -30.25 7.31
CA ALA A 131 -22.27 -31.13 6.55
C ALA A 131 -20.78 -30.83 6.80
N GLU A 132 -20.43 -29.55 6.96
CA GLU A 132 -19.04 -29.09 7.15
C GLU A 132 -18.71 -28.74 8.61
N LYS A 133 -19.70 -28.80 9.49
CA LYS A 133 -19.63 -28.43 10.91
C LYS A 133 -19.05 -27.02 11.14
N GLN A 134 -19.44 -26.05 10.31
CA GLN A 134 -18.92 -24.68 10.37
C GLN A 134 -20.04 -23.65 10.18
N TRP A 135 -19.78 -22.42 10.62
CA TRP A 135 -20.66 -21.29 10.41
C TRP A 135 -20.18 -20.47 9.22
N LEU A 136 -21.09 -20.06 8.35
CA LEU A 136 -20.85 -19.13 7.26
C LEU A 136 -21.47 -17.78 7.57
N PHE A 137 -20.80 -16.70 7.17
CA PHE A 137 -21.32 -15.34 7.32
C PHE A 137 -20.70 -14.41 6.28
N PRO A 138 -21.36 -13.30 5.91
CA PRO A 138 -20.87 -12.41 4.86
C PRO A 138 -19.45 -11.88 5.09
N ILE A 139 -18.66 -11.68 4.02
CA ILE A 139 -17.32 -11.05 4.04
C ILE A 139 -17.46 -9.54 4.25
N HIS A 140 -17.95 -9.14 5.41
CA HIS A 140 -17.96 -7.75 5.86
C HIS A 140 -17.22 -7.62 7.18
N LEU A 141 -16.44 -6.55 7.30
CA LEU A 141 -15.67 -6.27 8.50
C LEU A 141 -16.58 -6.18 9.75
N ASP A 142 -17.78 -5.65 9.59
CA ASP A 142 -18.75 -5.57 10.68
C ASP A 142 -19.33 -6.92 11.07
N ALA A 143 -19.57 -7.81 10.11
CA ALA A 143 -20.02 -9.17 10.41
C ALA A 143 -18.96 -9.92 11.22
N TYR A 144 -17.69 -9.80 10.84
CA TYR A 144 -16.55 -10.34 11.59
C TYR A 144 -16.44 -9.75 13.01
N ASN A 145 -16.50 -8.42 13.14
CA ASN A 145 -16.41 -7.74 14.43
C ASN A 145 -17.59 -8.07 15.35
N ARG A 146 -18.81 -8.21 14.81
CA ARG A 146 -20.00 -8.65 15.56
C ARG A 146 -19.83 -10.08 16.06
N ALA A 147 -19.39 -11.00 15.20
CA ALA A 147 -19.13 -12.39 15.58
C ALA A 147 -18.09 -12.48 16.71
N LEU A 148 -16.96 -11.80 16.56
CA LEU A 148 -15.92 -11.73 17.60
C LEU A 148 -16.43 -11.12 18.91
N SER A 149 -17.15 -9.99 18.85
CA SER A 149 -17.66 -9.30 20.05
C SER A 149 -18.64 -10.17 20.80
N ARG A 150 -19.53 -10.88 20.08
CA ARG A 150 -20.50 -11.80 20.67
C ARG A 150 -19.79 -12.96 21.37
N MET A 151 -18.75 -13.53 20.75
CA MET A 151 -17.95 -14.57 21.38
C MET A 151 -17.26 -14.08 22.67
N TYR A 152 -16.65 -12.90 22.65
CA TYR A 152 -15.94 -12.36 23.82
C TYR A 152 -16.85 -12.03 24.99
N SER A 153 -18.15 -11.76 24.77
CA SER A 153 -19.11 -11.47 25.83
C SER A 153 -19.31 -12.63 26.83
N TYR A 154 -18.85 -13.84 26.51
CA TYR A 154 -18.97 -15.04 27.36
C TYR A 154 -17.62 -15.62 27.82
N ARG A 155 -16.54 -14.83 27.75
CA ARG A 155 -15.18 -15.24 28.17
C ARG A 155 -15.08 -15.64 29.65
N ASN A 156 -16.05 -15.25 30.48
CA ASN A 156 -16.09 -15.61 31.90
C ASN A 156 -16.48 -17.08 32.14
N THR A 157 -17.09 -17.74 31.15
CA THR A 157 -17.52 -19.14 31.25
C THR A 157 -16.57 -20.10 30.52
N TYR A 158 -15.82 -19.59 29.52
CA TYR A 158 -15.01 -20.41 28.62
C TYR A 158 -13.67 -19.77 28.27
N LEU A 159 -12.64 -20.58 28.09
CA LEU A 159 -11.35 -20.12 27.55
C LEU A 159 -11.43 -20.05 26.02
N ILE A 160 -11.65 -18.84 25.49
CA ILE A 160 -11.80 -18.59 24.05
C ILE A 160 -10.46 -18.17 23.43
N LYS A 161 -10.00 -18.92 22.43
CA LYS A 161 -8.78 -18.62 21.64
C LYS A 161 -9.15 -18.38 20.16
N PRO A 162 -9.42 -17.13 19.74
CA PRO A 162 -9.77 -16.86 18.35
C PRO A 162 -8.51 -16.72 17.49
N THR A 163 -8.49 -17.43 16.37
CA THR A 163 -7.59 -17.17 15.26
C THR A 163 -8.06 -15.90 14.56
N ARG A 164 -7.21 -14.88 14.53
CA ARG A 164 -7.55 -13.62 13.82
C ARG A 164 -7.37 -13.82 12.33
N LEU A 165 -8.18 -13.11 11.54
CA LEU A 165 -7.94 -12.99 10.11
C LEU A 165 -6.61 -12.27 9.87
N GLU A 166 -5.95 -12.61 8.78
CA GLU A 166 -4.67 -12.01 8.43
C GLU A 166 -4.81 -10.49 8.16
N PRO A 167 -3.83 -9.65 8.54
CA PRO A 167 -3.91 -8.20 8.36
C PRO A 167 -4.18 -7.72 6.93
N PRO A 168 -3.58 -8.29 5.86
CA PRO A 168 -3.90 -7.91 4.49
C PRO A 168 -5.38 -8.05 4.18
N LEU A 169 -5.97 -9.16 4.60
CA LEU A 169 -7.39 -9.41 4.41
C LEU A 169 -8.26 -8.41 5.17
N MET A 170 -7.94 -8.16 6.45
CA MET A 170 -8.64 -7.19 7.26
C MET A 170 -8.58 -5.77 6.65
N GLN A 171 -7.44 -5.41 6.08
CA GLN A 171 -7.25 -4.13 5.39
C GLN A 171 -8.10 -4.07 4.10
N ALA A 172 -8.13 -5.14 3.30
CA ALA A 172 -8.99 -5.21 2.11
C ALA A 172 -10.47 -5.09 2.46
N MET A 173 -10.94 -5.80 3.49
CA MET A 173 -12.32 -5.72 3.98
C MET A 173 -12.67 -4.31 4.49
N LYS A 174 -11.71 -3.61 5.10
CA LYS A 174 -11.91 -2.23 5.57
C LYS A 174 -12.04 -1.26 4.39
N GLU A 175 -11.13 -1.34 3.41
CA GLU A 175 -11.15 -0.50 2.21
C GLU A 175 -12.45 -0.69 1.42
N ASN A 176 -12.96 -1.92 1.32
CA ASN A 176 -14.25 -2.19 0.68
C ASN A 176 -15.44 -1.64 1.48
N LYS A 177 -15.42 -1.75 2.81
CA LYS A 177 -16.48 -1.17 3.65
C LYS A 177 -16.56 0.35 3.49
N ASP A 178 -15.41 1.02 3.45
CA ASP A 178 -15.37 2.46 3.27
C ASP A 178 -15.96 2.87 1.89
N LEU A 179 -15.92 1.99 0.88
CA LEU A 179 -16.59 2.21 -0.41
C LEU A 179 -18.12 2.09 -0.34
N GLU A 180 -18.65 1.16 0.45
CA GLU A 180 -20.11 0.96 0.59
C GLU A 180 -20.76 2.05 1.48
N THR A 181 -19.99 2.68 2.35
CA THR A 181 -20.49 3.61 3.38
C THR A 181 -20.16 5.09 3.14
N GLU A 182 -19.07 5.40 2.44
CA GLU A 182 -18.80 6.76 1.96
C GLU A 182 -19.68 7.04 0.74
N PHE A 183 -20.88 7.56 0.99
CA PHE A 183 -21.76 8.15 -0.02
C PHE A 183 -20.94 9.11 -0.94
N ASP A 184 -20.98 8.82 -2.24
CA ASP A 184 -20.70 9.69 -3.41
C ASP A 184 -19.29 10.30 -3.62
N VAL A 185 -18.45 10.54 -2.61
CA VAL A 185 -17.21 11.35 -2.80
C VAL A 185 -16.08 10.61 -3.54
N ARG A 186 -15.86 9.33 -3.24
CA ARG A 186 -14.86 8.52 -3.98
C ARG A 186 -15.34 8.16 -5.38
N SER A 187 -16.65 7.98 -5.57
CA SER A 187 -17.22 7.85 -6.92
C SER A 187 -17.04 9.14 -7.71
N THR A 188 -17.25 10.32 -7.11
CA THR A 188 -17.00 11.59 -7.80
C THR A 188 -15.52 11.77 -8.16
N GLU A 189 -14.58 11.48 -7.26
CA GLU A 189 -13.14 11.59 -7.58
C GLU A 189 -12.72 10.64 -8.71
N VAL A 190 -13.26 9.42 -8.72
CA VAL A 190 -13.03 8.44 -9.79
C VAL A 190 -13.63 8.93 -11.11
N GLU A 191 -14.86 9.44 -11.11
CA GLU A 191 -15.49 9.97 -12.32
C GLU A 191 -14.78 11.24 -12.83
N ASP A 192 -14.30 12.13 -11.95
CA ASP A 192 -13.52 13.31 -12.32
C ASP A 192 -12.20 12.90 -13.02
N GLN A 193 -11.51 11.89 -12.49
CA GLN A 193 -10.31 11.33 -13.12
C GLN A 193 -10.65 10.64 -14.46
N LEU A 194 -11.80 9.98 -14.56
CA LEU A 194 -12.29 9.38 -15.82
C LEU A 194 -12.67 10.42 -16.87
N MET A 195 -13.17 11.60 -16.48
CA MET A 195 -13.45 12.69 -17.43
C MET A 195 -12.19 13.06 -18.21
N LYS A 196 -11.03 13.11 -17.56
CA LYS A 196 -9.75 13.42 -18.23
C LYS A 196 -9.35 12.37 -19.28
N VAL A 197 -9.70 11.10 -19.04
CA VAL A 197 -9.50 10.02 -20.01
C VAL A 197 -10.47 10.12 -21.18
N ARG A 198 -11.72 10.56 -20.92
CA ARG A 198 -12.73 10.83 -21.94
C ARG A 198 -12.37 12.04 -22.80
N ASP A 199 -11.95 13.13 -22.19
CA ASP A 199 -11.55 14.37 -22.87
C ASP A 199 -10.36 14.16 -23.81
N ALA A 200 -9.45 13.26 -23.44
CA ALA A 200 -8.34 12.84 -24.30
C ALA A 200 -8.77 11.91 -25.46
N GLY A 201 -10.03 11.48 -25.50
CA GLY A 201 -10.55 10.56 -26.52
C GLY A 201 -10.06 9.11 -26.37
N LEU A 202 -9.52 8.74 -25.21
CA LEU A 202 -9.04 7.36 -24.96
C LEU A 202 -10.18 6.44 -24.56
N TRP A 203 -11.15 6.94 -23.79
CA TRP A 203 -12.19 6.11 -23.18
C TRP A 203 -13.01 5.31 -24.20
N ASP A 204 -13.42 5.94 -25.30
CA ASP A 204 -14.26 5.31 -26.33
C ASP A 204 -13.49 4.29 -27.19
N LYS A 205 -12.15 4.36 -27.19
CA LYS A 205 -11.29 3.38 -27.85
C LYS A 205 -11.11 2.09 -27.01
N LEU A 206 -11.35 2.18 -25.70
CA LEU A 206 -11.23 1.05 -24.78
C LEU A 206 -12.43 0.10 -24.88
N LYS A 207 -12.17 -1.19 -24.74
CA LYS A 207 -13.21 -2.21 -24.57
C LYS A 207 -13.80 -2.16 -23.15
N PRO A 208 -15.03 -2.64 -22.92
CA PRO A 208 -15.68 -2.54 -21.61
C PRO A 208 -14.84 -3.15 -20.47
N PHE A 209 -14.22 -4.32 -20.67
CA PHE A 209 -13.33 -4.91 -19.67
C PHE A 209 -12.08 -4.05 -19.38
N GLN A 210 -11.58 -3.31 -20.39
CA GLN A 210 -10.45 -2.39 -20.24
C GLN A 210 -10.89 -1.12 -19.49
N GLN A 211 -12.09 -0.62 -19.76
CA GLN A 211 -12.70 0.49 -19.03
C GLN A 211 -12.87 0.16 -17.54
N ASP A 212 -13.33 -1.05 -17.23
CA ASP A 212 -13.43 -1.54 -15.85
C ASP A 212 -12.06 -1.67 -15.17
N ALA A 213 -11.06 -2.15 -15.91
CA ALA A 213 -9.68 -2.24 -15.44
C ALA A 213 -9.10 -0.85 -15.11
N VAL A 214 -9.31 0.15 -15.98
CA VAL A 214 -8.87 1.55 -15.77
C VAL A 214 -9.61 2.18 -14.59
N ARG A 215 -10.93 1.94 -14.46
CA ARG A 215 -11.70 2.40 -13.29
C ARG A 215 -11.14 1.81 -11.99
N LYS A 216 -10.78 0.53 -11.97
CA LYS A 216 -10.10 -0.10 -10.82
C LYS A 216 -8.73 0.54 -10.57
N ALA A 217 -7.95 0.82 -11.62
CA ALA A 217 -6.65 1.47 -11.48
C ALA A 217 -6.76 2.83 -10.79
N ILE A 218 -7.74 3.62 -11.20
CA ILE A 218 -8.06 4.93 -10.61
C ILE A 218 -8.48 4.79 -9.14
N ARG A 219 -9.36 3.83 -8.81
CA ARG A 219 -9.72 3.50 -7.43
C ARG A 219 -8.52 3.12 -6.57
N PHE A 220 -7.56 2.41 -7.15
CA PHE A 220 -6.29 2.04 -6.50
C PHE A 220 -5.22 3.13 -6.63
N LYS A 221 -5.62 4.37 -6.95
CA LYS A 221 -4.74 5.55 -7.05
C LYS A 221 -3.55 5.33 -7.98
N GLY A 222 -3.79 4.65 -9.10
CA GLY A 222 -2.77 4.32 -10.10
C GLY A 222 -1.70 3.32 -9.62
N ARG A 223 -1.92 2.63 -8.50
CA ARG A 223 -1.06 1.52 -8.03
C ARG A 223 -1.74 0.19 -8.34
N ILE A 224 -1.56 -0.31 -9.56
CA ILE A 224 -2.28 -1.49 -10.05
C ILE A 224 -1.35 -2.48 -10.76
N LEU A 225 -1.74 -3.75 -10.69
CA LEU A 225 -1.24 -4.83 -11.51
C LEU A 225 -2.27 -5.22 -12.58
N PHE A 226 -1.96 -4.98 -13.85
CA PHE A 226 -2.71 -5.55 -14.97
C PHE A 226 -2.14 -6.94 -15.30
N ALA A 227 -2.89 -7.98 -14.93
CA ALA A 227 -2.51 -9.40 -15.02
C ALA A 227 -3.27 -10.17 -16.12
N ASP A 228 -3.89 -9.44 -17.05
CA ASP A 228 -4.65 -9.96 -18.18
C ASP A 228 -3.80 -10.87 -19.09
N GLU A 229 -4.45 -11.80 -19.78
CA GLU A 229 -3.81 -12.64 -20.78
C GLU A 229 -3.11 -11.82 -21.91
N PRO A 230 -2.11 -12.41 -22.60
CA PRO A 230 -1.47 -11.75 -23.74
C PRO A 230 -2.47 -11.34 -24.82
N GLY A 231 -2.25 -10.18 -25.45
CA GLY A 231 -3.11 -9.68 -26.53
C GLY A 231 -4.31 -8.81 -26.09
N LEU A 232 -4.67 -8.79 -24.81
CA LEU A 232 -5.82 -8.01 -24.30
C LEU A 232 -5.58 -6.50 -24.13
N GLY A 233 -4.45 -5.96 -24.60
CA GLY A 233 -4.21 -4.51 -24.62
C GLY A 233 -3.81 -3.87 -23.28
N LYS A 234 -3.05 -4.58 -22.43
CA LYS A 234 -2.54 -4.05 -21.14
C LYS A 234 -1.78 -2.72 -21.25
N SER A 235 -0.98 -2.53 -22.31
CA SER A 235 -0.25 -1.26 -22.53
C SER A 235 -1.20 -0.09 -22.68
N VAL A 236 -2.35 -0.29 -23.35
CA VAL A 236 -3.38 0.73 -23.54
C VAL A 236 -4.10 1.04 -22.23
N GLN A 237 -4.43 0.02 -21.43
CA GLN A 237 -4.98 0.21 -20.08
C GLN A 237 -4.02 1.04 -19.21
N ALA A 238 -2.70 0.83 -19.34
CA ALA A 238 -1.69 1.60 -18.62
C ALA A 238 -1.67 3.07 -19.05
N LEU A 239 -1.68 3.35 -20.35
CA LEU A 239 -1.71 4.72 -20.87
C LEU A 239 -2.98 5.45 -20.48
N ALA A 240 -4.15 4.80 -20.59
CA ALA A 240 -5.42 5.36 -20.13
C ALA A 240 -5.43 5.64 -18.62
N THR A 241 -4.82 4.77 -17.82
CA THR A 241 -4.66 4.99 -16.37
C THR A 241 -3.81 6.23 -16.08
N ILE A 242 -2.72 6.43 -16.82
CA ILE A 242 -1.82 7.58 -16.61
C ILE A 242 -2.49 8.88 -17.05
N GLN A 243 -3.24 8.85 -18.15
CA GLN A 243 -4.00 9.99 -18.65
C GLN A 243 -5.03 10.53 -17.63
N ALA A 244 -5.47 9.69 -16.68
CA ALA A 244 -6.39 10.07 -15.62
C ALA A 244 -5.79 11.06 -14.60
N TYR A 245 -4.46 11.28 -14.63
CA TYR A 245 -3.74 12.11 -13.67
C TYR A 245 -2.90 13.19 -14.37
N GLU A 246 -3.05 14.45 -13.95
CA GLU A 246 -2.29 15.59 -14.52
C GLU A 246 -0.84 15.65 -14.01
N ASP A 247 -0.65 15.15 -12.80
CA ASP A 247 0.52 15.35 -11.96
C ASP A 247 1.50 14.15 -12.02
N VAL A 248 1.51 13.43 -13.14
CA VAL A 248 2.27 12.15 -13.32
C VAL A 248 3.65 12.31 -13.93
N TRP A 249 3.96 13.48 -14.46
CA TRP A 249 5.22 13.74 -15.15
C TRP A 249 6.37 13.97 -14.13
N PRO A 250 7.60 13.47 -14.38
CA PRO A 250 7.97 12.58 -15.48
C PRO A 250 7.54 11.12 -15.23
N VAL A 251 7.23 10.40 -16.31
CA VAL A 251 6.83 8.98 -16.33
C VAL A 251 8.00 8.10 -16.78
N LEU A 252 8.28 7.03 -16.04
CA LEU A 252 9.24 5.99 -16.43
C LEU A 252 8.51 4.77 -16.99
N VAL A 253 8.89 4.31 -18.18
CA VAL A 253 8.43 3.06 -18.78
C VAL A 253 9.59 2.07 -18.77
N LEU A 254 9.47 1.04 -17.92
CA LEU A 254 10.36 -0.12 -17.93
C LEU A 254 9.82 -1.15 -18.90
N CYS A 255 10.66 -1.62 -19.82
CA CYS A 255 10.28 -2.62 -20.83
C CYS A 255 11.38 -3.66 -21.07
N ALA A 256 11.05 -4.70 -21.84
CA ALA A 256 12.03 -5.68 -22.29
C ALA A 256 12.97 -5.05 -23.35
N PRO A 257 14.22 -5.51 -23.48
CA PRO A 257 15.10 -5.05 -24.55
C PRO A 257 14.47 -5.29 -25.93
N GLY A 258 14.41 -4.27 -26.78
CA GLY A 258 13.78 -4.29 -28.11
C GLY A 258 12.36 -3.73 -28.14
N ASP A 259 11.70 -3.55 -26.99
CA ASP A 259 10.34 -2.98 -26.91
C ASP A 259 10.32 -1.44 -26.83
N GLU A 260 11.48 -0.78 -26.78
CA GLU A 260 11.56 0.66 -26.57
C GLU A 260 10.86 1.45 -27.68
N GLU A 261 11.10 1.09 -28.94
CA GLU A 261 10.46 1.72 -30.10
C GLU A 261 8.95 1.44 -30.16
N ARG A 262 8.54 0.21 -29.77
CA ARG A 262 7.13 -0.18 -29.67
C ARG A 262 6.39 0.72 -28.69
N TRP A 263 6.97 0.94 -27.51
CA TRP A 263 6.40 1.84 -26.51
C TRP A 263 6.37 3.29 -26.99
N SER A 264 7.45 3.77 -27.62
CA SER A 264 7.49 5.13 -28.16
C SER A 264 6.37 5.40 -29.16
N LYS A 265 6.17 4.50 -30.14
CA LYS A 265 5.06 4.60 -31.11
C LYS A 265 3.70 4.54 -30.44
N THR A 266 3.50 3.59 -29.52
CA THR A 266 2.23 3.44 -28.80
C THR A 266 1.87 4.69 -28.00
N ILE A 267 2.84 5.31 -27.32
CA ILE A 267 2.63 6.55 -26.56
C ILE A 267 2.24 7.70 -27.49
N GLN A 268 2.94 7.87 -28.62
CA GLN A 268 2.63 8.91 -29.61
C GLN A 268 1.21 8.74 -30.18
N GLU A 269 0.87 7.52 -30.56
CA GLU A 269 -0.43 7.21 -31.17
C GLU A 269 -1.60 7.39 -30.20
N TRP A 270 -1.45 6.93 -28.95
CA TRP A 270 -2.55 6.91 -27.99
C TRP A 270 -2.70 8.22 -27.21
N LEU A 271 -1.59 8.92 -26.91
CA LEU A 271 -1.62 10.18 -26.15
C LEU A 271 -1.44 11.42 -27.03
N HIS A 272 -1.29 11.25 -28.35
CA HIS A 272 -1.11 12.34 -29.30
C HIS A 272 0.07 13.27 -28.95
N LEU A 273 1.13 12.71 -28.36
CA LEU A 273 2.32 13.43 -27.93
C LEU A 273 3.35 13.55 -29.07
N ARG A 274 4.12 14.66 -29.06
CA ARG A 274 5.22 14.85 -30.00
C ARG A 274 6.39 13.93 -29.65
N PRO A 275 7.20 13.49 -30.63
CA PRO A 275 8.41 12.70 -30.37
C PRO A 275 9.36 13.35 -29.35
N SER A 276 9.44 14.69 -29.31
CA SER A 276 10.27 15.42 -28.34
C SER A 276 9.84 15.25 -26.89
N ASN A 277 8.58 14.85 -26.63
CA ASN A 277 8.10 14.57 -25.27
C ASN A 277 8.51 13.17 -24.77
N ILE A 278 9.11 12.34 -25.62
CA ILE A 278 9.45 10.95 -25.32
C ILE A 278 10.94 10.74 -25.51
N HIS A 279 11.59 10.21 -24.48
CA HIS A 279 13.01 9.95 -24.49
C HIS A 279 13.29 8.46 -24.27
N ILE A 280 14.04 7.84 -25.19
CA ILE A 280 14.51 6.45 -25.04
C ILE A 280 15.93 6.50 -24.47
N SER A 281 16.11 6.11 -23.21
CA SER A 281 17.42 6.15 -22.57
C SER A 281 18.20 4.87 -22.82
N THR A 282 19.43 5.02 -23.30
CA THR A 282 20.37 3.90 -23.51
C THR A 282 21.51 3.91 -22.49
N SER A 283 21.74 5.05 -21.83
CA SER A 283 22.78 5.25 -20.82
C SER A 283 22.24 6.00 -19.60
N GLY A 284 22.93 5.85 -18.46
CA GLY A 284 22.56 6.58 -17.24
C GLY A 284 22.69 8.10 -17.32
N ARG A 285 23.44 8.64 -18.29
CA ARG A 285 23.51 10.10 -18.51
C ARG A 285 22.19 10.61 -19.08
N ASP A 286 21.56 9.83 -19.94
CA ASP A 286 20.32 10.18 -20.63
C ASP A 286 19.11 10.16 -19.66
N ILE A 287 19.25 9.50 -18.52
CA ILE A 287 18.22 9.46 -17.46
C ILE A 287 18.27 10.73 -16.61
N VAL A 288 19.44 11.34 -16.42
CA VAL A 288 19.61 12.52 -15.56
C VAL A 288 19.79 13.76 -16.43
N ASP A 289 18.68 14.45 -16.72
CA ASP A 289 18.83 15.83 -17.18
C ASP A 289 19.33 16.69 -16.02
N ARG A 290 20.31 17.56 -16.30
CA ARG A 290 20.89 18.45 -15.30
C ARG A 290 19.75 19.19 -14.59
N PRO A 291 19.67 19.18 -13.24
CA PRO A 291 18.84 20.16 -12.57
C PRO A 291 19.36 21.53 -12.99
N GLN A 292 18.54 22.31 -13.70
CA GLN A 292 18.87 23.71 -13.90
C GLN A 292 19.16 24.29 -12.52
N LYS A 293 20.33 24.93 -12.37
CA LYS A 293 20.64 25.71 -11.16
C LYS A 293 19.48 26.68 -10.99
N ARG A 294 18.55 26.40 -10.06
CA ARG A 294 17.61 27.42 -9.60
C ARG A 294 18.49 28.61 -9.22
N LYS A 295 18.38 29.73 -9.95
CA LYS A 295 19.06 30.97 -9.59
C LYS A 295 18.75 31.17 -8.11
N LYS A 296 19.79 31.16 -7.26
CA LYS A 296 19.62 31.56 -5.87
C LYS A 296 18.89 32.91 -5.93
N PRO A 297 17.81 33.14 -5.15
CA PRO A 297 17.28 34.48 -5.04
C PRO A 297 18.46 35.38 -4.70
N GLY A 298 18.70 36.37 -5.57
CA GLY A 298 19.84 37.26 -5.48
C GLY A 298 19.89 37.76 -4.04
N ARG A 299 20.94 37.39 -3.32
CA ARG A 299 21.21 37.98 -2.02
C ARG A 299 21.66 39.39 -2.37
N GLU A 300 20.72 40.33 -2.35
CA GLU A 300 21.05 41.75 -2.37
C GLU A 300 22.09 41.96 -1.28
N SER A 301 23.28 42.34 -1.71
CA SER A 301 24.37 42.72 -0.85
C SER A 301 23.99 44.05 -0.22
N VAL A 302 23.31 44.01 0.92
CA VAL A 302 23.22 45.19 1.79
C VAL A 302 24.55 45.31 2.52
N SER A 303 25.45 46.08 1.92
CA SER A 303 26.65 46.57 2.60
C SER A 303 26.24 47.62 3.64
N THR A 304 26.50 47.26 4.90
CA THR A 304 26.85 48.11 6.05
C THR A 304 26.61 49.63 5.97
N LEU A 305 25.90 50.16 6.98
CA LEU A 305 26.47 51.25 7.79
C LEU A 305 25.93 51.30 9.22
N SER A 306 26.90 51.42 10.12
CA SER A 306 26.83 51.54 11.57
C SER A 306 26.21 52.89 12.02
N ARG A 307 25.62 52.87 13.21
CA ARG A 307 25.25 54.03 14.06
C ARG A 307 26.24 55.21 13.92
N THR A 308 25.74 56.45 13.81
CA THR A 308 25.81 57.53 14.84
C THR A 308 25.19 58.87 14.36
N LYS A 309 24.25 59.41 15.15
CA LYS A 309 23.77 60.82 15.37
C LYS A 309 23.81 61.89 14.25
N LYS A 310 22.65 62.45 13.88
CA LYS A 310 22.24 63.86 14.19
C LYS A 310 20.86 64.27 13.59
N ARG A 311 20.02 64.81 14.47
CA ARG A 311 19.10 65.98 14.38
C ARG A 311 17.95 66.05 13.34
N LEU A 312 16.80 66.41 13.92
CA LEU A 312 15.55 66.96 13.38
C LEU A 312 15.73 67.97 12.22
N ASN A 313 14.79 68.06 11.27
CA ASN A 313 13.55 68.87 11.40
C ASN A 313 12.59 68.75 10.19
N ASN A 314 11.30 68.64 10.51
CA ASN A 314 10.07 69.13 9.86
C ASN A 314 9.90 69.23 8.33
N GLY A 315 8.78 68.64 7.85
CA GLY A 315 8.07 69.09 6.65
C GLY A 315 7.23 68.02 5.96
N LEU A 316 5.97 67.84 6.37
CA LEU A 316 4.87 67.44 5.47
C LEU A 316 4.41 68.69 4.68
N PRO A 317 3.55 68.60 3.64
CA PRO A 317 2.90 67.46 2.96
C PRO A 317 3.19 67.49 1.42
N VAL A 318 2.71 66.59 0.56
CA VAL A 318 1.45 66.72 -0.21
C VAL A 318 1.29 65.48 -1.11
N ILE A 319 0.11 64.86 -1.07
CA ILE A 319 -0.50 63.95 -2.07
C ILE A 319 -1.36 64.87 -2.96
N PRO A 320 -1.39 64.79 -4.31
CA PRO A 320 -2.39 63.93 -4.99
C PRO A 320 -1.98 63.45 -6.42
N VAL A 321 -2.22 62.19 -6.84
CA VAL A 321 -3.48 61.53 -7.25
C VAL A 321 -3.57 61.39 -8.79
N HIS A 322 -4.04 60.20 -9.21
CA HIS A 322 -4.70 59.85 -10.48
C HIS A 322 -3.87 59.93 -11.79
N THR A 323 -4.05 59.10 -12.81
CA THR A 323 -5.09 58.11 -13.13
C THR A 323 -4.64 57.21 -14.28
N ARG A 324 -5.11 55.97 -14.23
CA ARG A 324 -5.48 55.06 -15.34
C ARG A 324 -5.77 55.76 -16.69
N ALA A 325 -5.29 55.16 -17.78
CA ALA A 325 -6.09 54.97 -18.98
C ALA A 325 -5.64 53.73 -19.76
N VAL A 326 -6.62 52.94 -20.15
CA VAL A 326 -6.58 51.72 -20.97
C VAL A 326 -7.21 52.09 -22.31
N GLY A 327 -6.69 51.54 -23.42
CA GLY A 327 -7.27 51.57 -24.77
C GLY A 327 -6.14 51.41 -25.79
N SER A 328 -5.91 50.25 -26.41
CA SER A 328 -6.70 49.53 -27.43
C SER A 328 -6.84 50.29 -28.75
N ALA A 329 -6.28 49.67 -29.81
CA ALA A 329 -6.54 49.77 -31.27
C ALA A 329 -5.20 49.88 -32.04
N LEU A 330 -4.70 48.81 -32.67
CA LEU A 330 -5.09 48.21 -33.97
C LEU A 330 -4.32 48.81 -35.18
N PHE A 331 -3.55 47.91 -35.82
CA PHE A 331 -3.11 47.80 -37.24
C PHE A 331 -2.18 48.84 -37.91
N GLY A 332 -1.15 48.32 -38.60
CA GLY A 332 -0.51 49.00 -39.76
C GLY A 332 0.96 48.66 -40.07
N ASP A 333 1.19 47.52 -40.74
CA ASP A 333 2.20 47.19 -41.78
C ASP A 333 3.72 47.49 -41.69
N ASN A 334 4.47 46.36 -41.78
CA ASN A 334 5.61 46.02 -42.66
C ASN A 334 6.65 47.07 -43.09
N SER A 335 7.92 46.82 -42.73
CA SER A 335 8.99 46.55 -43.71
C SER A 335 10.28 46.01 -43.06
N SER A 336 10.64 44.79 -43.46
CA SER A 336 11.97 44.17 -43.59
C SER A 336 13.23 44.88 -43.07
N SER A 337 13.99 44.15 -42.26
CA SER A 337 15.44 43.97 -42.49
C SER A 337 15.89 42.69 -41.78
N ASP A 338 16.46 41.79 -42.58
CA ASP A 338 17.23 40.63 -42.15
C ASP A 338 18.22 40.98 -41.04
N ASP A 339 18.16 40.27 -39.93
CA ASP A 339 19.38 39.90 -39.22
C ASP A 339 19.21 38.47 -38.71
N SER A 340 20.02 37.61 -39.32
CA SER A 340 20.19 36.21 -38.97
C SER A 340 21.00 36.11 -37.69
N SER A 341 20.31 35.89 -36.58
CA SER A 341 20.89 35.18 -35.44
C SER A 341 20.03 33.96 -35.20
N ASP A 342 20.62 32.79 -35.41
CA ASP A 342 20.15 31.50 -34.92
C ASP A 342 20.00 31.59 -33.39
N GLU A 343 18.86 32.13 -32.94
CA GLU A 343 18.33 31.83 -31.63
C GLU A 343 17.60 30.48 -31.81
N ASP A 344 18.38 29.41 -31.73
CA ASP A 344 17.84 28.14 -31.27
C ASP A 344 17.15 28.45 -29.93
N ASP A 345 15.82 28.60 -29.99
CA ASP A 345 14.95 28.53 -28.85
C ASP A 345 15.17 27.14 -28.22
N ASP A 346 16.20 27.03 -27.39
CA ASP A 346 16.38 26.01 -26.36
C ASP A 346 15.28 26.22 -25.29
N GLU A 347 14.02 26.21 -25.73
CA GLU A 347 12.89 25.91 -24.87
C GLU A 347 13.02 24.43 -24.53
N ALA A 348 13.89 24.14 -23.56
CA ALA A 348 14.23 22.82 -23.08
C ALA A 348 12.94 22.11 -22.65
N SER A 349 12.29 21.42 -23.59
CA SER A 349 11.07 20.67 -23.35
C SER A 349 11.47 19.51 -22.46
N GLU A 350 11.19 19.62 -21.16
CA GLU A 350 11.39 18.54 -20.21
C GLU A 350 10.63 17.31 -20.73
N HIS A 351 11.37 16.24 -21.05
CA HIS A 351 10.75 15.02 -21.57
C HIS A 351 9.71 14.50 -20.57
N MET A 352 8.53 14.14 -21.07
CA MET A 352 7.42 13.66 -20.27
C MET A 352 7.57 12.16 -19.97
N PHE A 353 7.98 11.39 -20.98
CA PHE A 353 8.21 9.95 -20.89
C PHE A 353 9.67 9.59 -21.03
N PHE A 354 10.13 8.66 -20.18
CA PHE A 354 11.44 8.02 -20.26
C PHE A 354 11.24 6.52 -20.45
N ILE A 355 11.67 5.98 -21.59
CA ILE A 355 11.58 4.55 -21.90
C ILE A 355 12.96 3.93 -21.67
N VAL A 356 13.03 2.96 -20.78
CA VAL A 356 14.29 2.34 -20.34
C VAL A 356 14.10 0.84 -20.22
N ASN A 357 14.92 0.04 -20.91
CA ASN A 357 14.86 -1.40 -20.71
C ASN A 357 15.39 -1.83 -19.32
N TYR A 358 14.97 -3.00 -18.86
CA TYR A 358 15.35 -3.52 -17.54
C TYR A 358 16.87 -3.61 -17.30
N LYS A 359 17.67 -3.91 -18.34
CA LYS A 359 19.13 -4.05 -18.20
C LYS A 359 19.78 -2.69 -17.92
N VAL A 360 19.39 -1.66 -18.68
CA VAL A 360 19.85 -0.28 -18.48
C VAL A 360 19.34 0.25 -17.14
N ALA A 361 18.07 -0.02 -16.81
CA ALA A 361 17.48 0.41 -15.55
C ALA A 361 18.15 -0.22 -14.32
N GLU A 362 18.55 -1.50 -14.38
CA GLU A 362 19.33 -2.14 -13.33
C GLU A 362 20.68 -1.42 -13.12
N ALA A 363 21.41 -1.17 -14.21
CA ALA A 363 22.73 -0.53 -14.19
C ALA A 363 22.69 0.92 -13.68
N HIS A 364 21.58 1.63 -13.92
CA HIS A 364 21.43 3.06 -13.63
C HIS A 364 20.31 3.37 -12.64
N SER A 365 19.97 2.41 -11.79
CA SER A 365 18.93 2.53 -10.76
C SER A 365 19.13 3.70 -9.78
N LYS A 366 20.39 4.12 -9.54
CA LYS A 366 20.68 5.30 -8.71
C LYS A 366 20.21 6.58 -9.39
N GLN A 367 20.56 6.75 -10.66
CA GLN A 367 20.14 7.88 -11.50
C GLN A 367 18.62 7.95 -11.62
N ILE A 368 17.97 6.80 -11.84
CA ILE A 368 16.51 6.70 -11.88
C ILE A 368 15.88 7.18 -10.57
N LYS A 369 16.46 6.77 -9.44
CA LYS A 369 15.98 7.18 -8.12
C LYS A 369 16.18 8.67 -7.86
N GLU A 370 17.32 9.22 -8.28
CA GLU A 370 17.63 10.66 -8.14
C GLU A 370 16.68 11.54 -8.95
N ARG A 371 16.21 11.07 -10.11
CA ARG A 371 15.21 11.77 -10.93
C ARG A 371 13.82 11.85 -10.30
N ARG A 372 13.46 10.89 -9.44
CA ARG A 372 12.17 10.83 -8.72
C ARG A 372 10.96 10.85 -9.65
N PHE A 373 10.89 9.88 -10.56
CA PHE A 373 9.70 9.66 -11.40
C PHE A 373 8.42 9.60 -10.56
N ARG A 374 7.40 10.37 -10.95
CA ARG A 374 6.11 10.39 -10.24
C ARG A 374 5.27 9.16 -10.58
N CYS A 375 5.41 8.64 -11.79
CA CYS A 375 4.75 7.42 -12.25
C CYS A 375 5.75 6.45 -12.87
N VAL A 376 5.53 5.15 -12.66
CA VAL A 376 6.30 4.08 -13.30
C VAL A 376 5.36 3.06 -13.94
N ILE A 377 5.55 2.77 -15.23
CA ILE A 377 5.01 1.60 -15.91
C ILE A 377 6.08 0.51 -15.92
N ALA A 378 5.75 -0.69 -15.48
CA ALA A 378 6.61 -1.86 -15.58
C ALA A 378 5.98 -2.89 -16.52
N ASP A 379 6.31 -2.82 -17.82
CA ASP A 379 5.89 -3.79 -18.83
C ASP A 379 6.70 -5.08 -18.73
N ASN A 380 6.11 -6.22 -19.10
CA ASN A 380 6.75 -7.55 -18.97
C ASN A 380 7.41 -7.75 -17.59
N SER A 381 6.70 -7.36 -16.53
CA SER A 381 7.24 -7.29 -15.18
C SER A 381 7.59 -8.65 -14.56
N GLU A 382 7.45 -9.76 -15.30
CA GLU A 382 8.07 -11.05 -14.96
C GLU A 382 9.61 -10.99 -14.82
N HIS A 383 10.26 -9.95 -15.33
CA HIS A 383 11.68 -9.67 -15.02
C HIS A 383 11.94 -9.43 -13.52
N LEU A 384 10.89 -9.20 -12.73
CA LEU A 384 10.94 -8.85 -11.31
C LEU A 384 10.43 -9.96 -10.37
N LEU A 385 10.08 -11.16 -10.86
CA LEU A 385 9.51 -12.24 -10.03
C LEU A 385 10.47 -12.69 -8.92
N MET A 386 11.76 -12.80 -9.25
CA MET A 386 12.75 -13.32 -8.34
C MET A 386 13.23 -12.26 -7.36
N ARG A 387 12.86 -12.37 -6.08
CA ARG A 387 13.26 -11.42 -5.01
C ARG A 387 14.77 -11.23 -4.90
N GLN A 388 15.55 -12.29 -5.12
CA GLN A 388 17.00 -12.25 -4.99
C GLN A 388 17.71 -11.67 -6.22
N ALA A 389 17.03 -11.57 -7.36
CA ALA A 389 17.60 -11.04 -8.58
C ALA A 389 18.02 -9.57 -8.39
N LYS A 390 19.14 -9.20 -9.01
CA LYS A 390 19.71 -7.85 -8.90
C LYS A 390 18.73 -6.81 -9.44
N SER A 391 18.16 -7.02 -10.62
CA SER A 391 17.10 -6.19 -11.21
C SER A 391 15.98 -5.87 -10.21
N THR A 392 15.39 -6.90 -9.60
CA THR A 392 14.32 -6.78 -8.60
C THR A 392 14.76 -5.94 -7.41
N ARG A 393 15.92 -6.25 -6.82
CA ARG A 393 16.43 -5.54 -5.63
C ARG A 393 16.71 -4.06 -5.91
N MET A 394 17.18 -3.74 -7.12
CA MET A 394 17.52 -2.36 -7.49
C MET A 394 16.29 -1.54 -7.89
N LEU A 395 15.28 -2.16 -8.50
CA LEU A 395 14.10 -1.47 -9.03
C LEU A 395 12.91 -1.44 -8.06
N LEU A 396 12.82 -2.37 -7.10
CA LEU A 396 11.77 -2.32 -6.06
C LEU A 396 11.68 -0.98 -5.33
N PRO A 397 12.78 -0.35 -4.89
CA PRO A 397 12.72 0.97 -4.26
C PRO A 397 12.15 2.06 -5.17
N VAL A 398 12.45 2.00 -6.48
CA VAL A 398 11.91 2.95 -7.47
C VAL A 398 10.40 2.79 -7.60
N LEU A 399 9.92 1.56 -7.73
CA LEU A 399 8.50 1.23 -7.82
C LEU A 399 7.73 1.61 -6.54
N GLN A 400 8.36 1.46 -5.37
CA GLN A 400 7.74 1.80 -4.08
C GLN A 400 7.72 3.32 -3.80
N GLU A 401 8.67 4.09 -4.33
CA GLU A 401 8.76 5.54 -4.09
C GLU A 401 7.89 6.36 -5.06
N ALA A 402 7.65 5.86 -6.28
CA ALA A 402 6.75 6.51 -7.24
C ALA A 402 5.33 6.62 -6.67
N PHE A 403 4.63 7.72 -6.95
CA PHE A 403 3.24 7.92 -6.49
C PHE A 403 2.31 6.89 -7.15
N HIS A 404 2.43 6.77 -8.47
CA HIS A 404 1.68 5.82 -9.28
C HIS A 404 2.61 4.72 -9.80
N THR A 405 2.12 3.49 -9.84
CA THR A 405 2.90 2.34 -10.33
C THR A 405 1.96 1.35 -11.01
N VAL A 406 2.12 1.22 -12.32
CA VAL A 406 1.32 0.32 -13.15
C VAL A 406 2.21 -0.83 -13.60
N MET A 407 1.96 -2.04 -13.09
CA MET A 407 2.72 -3.23 -13.47
C MET A 407 1.91 -4.06 -14.47
N LEU A 408 2.54 -4.51 -15.56
CA LEU A 408 1.92 -5.35 -16.57
C LEU A 408 2.58 -6.73 -16.54
N SER A 409 1.80 -7.79 -16.40
CA SER A 409 2.32 -9.16 -16.48
C SER A 409 1.30 -10.12 -17.08
N THR A 410 1.78 -11.17 -17.71
CA THR A 410 0.96 -12.26 -18.28
C THR A 410 1.13 -13.58 -17.54
N LYS A 411 2.12 -13.68 -16.64
CA LYS A 411 2.53 -14.96 -16.02
C LYS A 411 2.00 -15.19 -14.62
N LEU A 412 1.41 -14.18 -13.99
CA LEU A 412 0.98 -14.25 -12.59
C LEU A 412 -0.31 -15.04 -12.44
N THR A 413 -0.28 -16.02 -11.54
CA THR A 413 -1.38 -16.95 -11.26
C THR A 413 -1.48 -17.26 -9.77
N LEU A 414 -2.71 -17.49 -9.29
CA LEU A 414 -2.99 -17.95 -7.93
C LEU A 414 -2.47 -19.38 -7.67
N GLU A 415 -2.15 -20.11 -8.73
CA GLU A 415 -1.53 -21.44 -8.64
C GLU A 415 -0.09 -21.38 -8.12
N ARG A 416 0.57 -20.23 -8.27
CA ARG A 416 1.95 -20.02 -7.82
C ARG A 416 2.10 -18.65 -7.14
N PRO A 417 1.55 -18.47 -5.93
CA PRO A 417 1.52 -17.18 -5.23
C PRO A 417 2.90 -16.57 -4.98
N VAL A 418 3.93 -17.39 -4.83
CA VAL A 418 5.32 -16.94 -4.60
C VAL A 418 5.84 -16.00 -5.70
N ASP A 419 5.42 -16.23 -6.95
CA ASP A 419 5.83 -15.41 -8.09
C ASP A 419 5.20 -14.02 -8.05
N MET A 420 4.09 -13.84 -7.33
CA MET A 420 3.38 -12.57 -7.23
C MET A 420 3.98 -11.63 -6.17
N TYR A 421 4.71 -12.18 -5.19
CA TYR A 421 5.09 -11.45 -3.98
C TYR A 421 5.80 -10.13 -4.26
N THR A 422 6.72 -10.10 -5.22
CA THR A 422 7.50 -8.89 -5.53
C THR A 422 6.62 -7.77 -6.07
N HIS A 423 5.63 -8.10 -6.91
CA HIS A 423 4.61 -7.17 -7.39
C HIS A 423 3.72 -6.67 -6.26
N LEU A 424 3.23 -7.57 -5.40
CA LEU A 424 2.38 -7.19 -4.26
C LEU A 424 3.15 -6.29 -3.29
N PHE A 425 4.42 -6.60 -3.04
CA PHE A 425 5.30 -5.79 -2.20
C PHE A 425 5.63 -4.43 -2.83
N ALA A 426 5.74 -4.35 -4.17
CA ALA A 426 5.93 -3.09 -4.87
C ALA A 426 4.71 -2.18 -4.75
N LEU A 427 3.50 -2.75 -4.90
CA LEU A 427 2.26 -1.98 -4.95
C LEU A 427 1.67 -1.67 -3.57
N ARG A 428 1.66 -2.65 -2.65
CA ARG A 428 1.02 -2.60 -1.32
C ARG A 428 1.95 -3.12 -0.23
N LYS A 429 3.07 -2.43 -0.04
CA LYS A 429 4.04 -2.72 1.05
C LYS A 429 3.41 -2.71 2.43
N ASP A 430 2.37 -1.90 2.64
CA ASP A 430 1.58 -1.83 3.86
C ASP A 430 0.87 -3.15 4.20
N MET A 431 0.47 -3.92 3.18
CA MET A 431 -0.14 -5.25 3.32
C MET A 431 0.91 -6.37 3.26
N PHE A 432 1.86 -6.28 2.34
CA PHE A 432 2.76 -7.38 1.99
C PHE A 432 4.22 -7.15 2.42
N SER A 433 4.44 -6.60 3.62
CA SER A 433 5.79 -6.21 4.08
C SER A 433 6.73 -7.38 4.43
N ASP A 434 6.18 -8.55 4.73
CA ASP A 434 6.92 -9.70 5.25
C ASP A 434 6.76 -10.92 4.34
N PHE A 435 7.86 -11.31 3.71
CA PHE A 435 7.88 -12.47 2.82
C PHE A 435 7.69 -13.79 3.56
N GLY A 436 8.26 -13.94 4.76
CA GLY A 436 8.14 -15.19 5.51
C GLY A 436 6.67 -15.44 5.86
N ARG A 437 5.98 -14.40 6.32
CA ARG A 437 4.54 -14.44 6.59
C ARG A 437 3.73 -14.75 5.33
N PHE A 438 3.99 -14.04 4.23
CA PHE A 438 3.32 -14.29 2.96
C PHE A 438 3.55 -15.73 2.48
N GLY A 439 4.80 -16.19 2.52
CA GLY A 439 5.21 -17.51 2.08
C GLY A 439 4.59 -18.63 2.91
N SER A 440 4.58 -18.49 4.23
CA SER A 440 3.93 -19.47 5.11
C SER A 440 2.41 -19.49 4.93
N HIS A 441 1.77 -18.34 4.71
CA HIS A 441 0.30 -18.25 4.65
C HIS A 441 -0.28 -18.57 3.27
N PHE A 442 0.35 -18.10 2.18
CA PHE A 442 -0.18 -18.25 0.82
C PHE A 442 0.58 -19.24 -0.05
N CYS A 443 1.83 -19.55 0.26
CA CYS A 443 2.67 -20.43 -0.57
C CYS A 443 2.87 -21.83 0.00
N ASP A 444 2.06 -22.24 1.00
CA ASP A 444 2.21 -23.51 1.73
C ASP A 444 3.67 -23.73 2.18
N GLY A 445 4.24 -22.72 2.85
CA GLY A 445 5.65 -22.68 3.21
C GLY A 445 6.06 -23.85 4.12
N LYS A 446 6.97 -24.70 3.65
CA LYS A 446 7.46 -25.88 4.36
C LYS A 446 8.91 -25.71 4.78
N GLN A 447 9.19 -26.02 6.04
CA GLN A 447 10.56 -26.06 6.53
C GLN A 447 11.13 -27.47 6.30
N ASN A 448 12.25 -27.53 5.58
CA ASN A 448 13.04 -28.74 5.39
C ASN A 448 14.45 -28.55 5.99
N VAL A 449 15.30 -29.56 5.83
CA VAL A 449 16.69 -29.54 6.35
C VAL A 449 17.57 -28.48 5.66
N PHE A 450 17.18 -28.02 4.46
CA PHE A 450 17.93 -27.05 3.66
C PHE A 450 17.39 -25.62 3.77
N GLY A 451 16.26 -25.41 4.47
CA GLY A 451 15.65 -24.09 4.66
C GLY A 451 14.13 -24.12 4.48
N TRP A 452 13.58 -23.02 3.98
CA TRP A 452 12.16 -22.89 3.70
C TRP A 452 11.89 -23.02 2.21
N GLU A 453 10.92 -23.84 1.85
CA GLU A 453 10.39 -23.99 0.50
C GLU A 453 9.00 -23.35 0.40
N TYR A 454 8.76 -22.58 -0.65
CA TYR A 454 7.52 -21.81 -0.86
C TYR A 454 6.90 -22.10 -2.24
N ASN A 455 6.97 -23.36 -2.69
CA ASN A 455 6.54 -23.76 -4.03
C ASN A 455 5.06 -24.18 -4.10
N GLY A 456 4.35 -24.21 -2.96
CA GLY A 456 2.95 -24.61 -2.90
C GLY A 456 1.99 -23.43 -2.96
N LYS A 457 0.73 -23.70 -2.60
CA LYS A 457 -0.34 -22.71 -2.53
C LYS A 457 -1.29 -23.03 -1.37
N SER A 458 -1.74 -22.00 -0.68
CA SER A 458 -2.70 -22.09 0.42
C SER A 458 -3.53 -20.80 0.46
N HIS A 459 -4.75 -20.86 0.99
CA HIS A 459 -5.65 -19.71 1.11
C HIS A 459 -5.84 -18.91 -0.20
N THR A 460 -5.91 -19.59 -1.34
CA THR A 460 -5.98 -18.94 -2.67
C THR A 460 -7.24 -18.10 -2.87
N VAL A 461 -8.37 -18.51 -2.28
CA VAL A 461 -9.63 -17.74 -2.30
C VAL A 461 -9.48 -16.42 -1.55
N GLU A 462 -8.83 -16.46 -0.38
CA GLU A 462 -8.51 -15.26 0.39
C GLU A 462 -7.56 -14.34 -0.39
N LEU A 463 -6.50 -14.90 -0.99
CA LEU A 463 -5.58 -14.12 -1.81
C LEU A 463 -6.31 -13.47 -3.00
N LYS A 464 -7.15 -14.22 -3.71
CA LYS A 464 -7.95 -13.69 -4.81
C LYS A 464 -8.80 -12.50 -4.37
N TYR A 465 -9.52 -12.65 -3.25
CA TYR A 465 -10.35 -11.58 -2.71
C TYR A 465 -9.52 -10.33 -2.41
N ILE A 466 -8.37 -10.47 -1.75
CA ILE A 466 -7.47 -9.34 -1.49
C ILE A 466 -7.09 -8.66 -2.82
N LEU A 467 -6.63 -9.42 -3.80
CA LEU A 467 -6.11 -8.89 -5.04
C LEU A 467 -7.19 -8.17 -5.86
N ASP A 468 -8.37 -8.77 -6.01
CA ASP A 468 -9.49 -8.23 -6.80
C ASP A 468 -9.97 -6.87 -6.29
N HIS A 469 -9.81 -6.62 -4.99
CA HIS A 469 -10.32 -5.45 -4.30
C HIS A 469 -9.26 -4.41 -3.94
N THR A 470 -7.97 -4.71 -4.12
CA THR A 470 -6.91 -3.80 -3.65
C THR A 470 -5.71 -3.62 -4.58
N ILE A 471 -5.46 -4.53 -5.54
CA ILE A 471 -4.18 -4.55 -6.25
C ILE A 471 -4.29 -4.76 -7.74
N TRP A 472 -5.14 -5.65 -8.23
CA TRP A 472 -5.03 -6.12 -9.62
C TRP A 472 -6.33 -6.05 -10.43
N SER A 473 -6.17 -6.16 -11.73
CA SER A 473 -7.23 -6.51 -12.68
C SER A 473 -6.71 -7.65 -13.55
N LYS A 474 -7.54 -8.68 -13.74
CA LYS A 474 -7.17 -9.89 -14.47
C LYS A 474 -8.38 -10.41 -15.25
N HIS A 475 -8.18 -10.59 -16.55
CA HIS A 475 -9.13 -11.20 -17.48
C HIS A 475 -8.43 -12.24 -18.35
N THR A 476 -9.18 -13.28 -18.70
CA THR A 476 -8.83 -14.29 -19.70
C THR A 476 -9.52 -14.00 -21.02
N LEU A 477 -8.98 -14.51 -22.13
CA LEU A 477 -9.61 -14.42 -23.45
C LEU A 477 -11.03 -15.01 -23.44
N ALA A 478 -11.22 -16.11 -22.72
CA ALA A 478 -12.52 -16.76 -22.59
C ALA A 478 -13.57 -15.88 -21.90
N GLU A 479 -13.18 -15.11 -20.88
CA GLU A 479 -14.09 -14.22 -20.15
C GLU A 479 -14.52 -13.00 -20.97
N VAL A 480 -13.70 -12.58 -21.94
CA VAL A 480 -13.92 -11.37 -22.73
C VAL A 480 -14.19 -11.64 -24.21
N ALA A 481 -14.40 -12.91 -24.59
CA ALA A 481 -14.58 -13.34 -25.97
C ALA A 481 -15.68 -12.53 -26.68
N ASP A 482 -16.82 -12.33 -26.02
CA ASP A 482 -17.96 -11.53 -26.52
C ASP A 482 -17.59 -10.06 -26.81
N GLN A 483 -16.57 -9.54 -26.13
CA GLN A 483 -16.07 -8.16 -26.28
C GLN A 483 -14.91 -8.07 -27.29
N THR A 484 -14.36 -9.21 -27.71
CA THR A 484 -13.23 -9.33 -28.64
C THR A 484 -13.52 -10.35 -29.76
N PRO A 485 -14.58 -10.17 -30.56
CA PRO A 485 -15.04 -11.17 -31.53
C PRO A 485 -14.05 -11.51 -32.65
N TRP A 486 -12.99 -10.72 -32.85
CA TRP A 486 -11.93 -11.00 -33.85
C TRP A 486 -10.83 -11.94 -33.34
N LEU A 487 -10.78 -12.27 -32.04
CA LEU A 487 -9.79 -13.21 -31.48
C LEU A 487 -10.14 -14.68 -31.76
N ASP A 488 -11.33 -14.96 -32.31
CA ASP A 488 -11.88 -16.31 -32.47
C ASP A 488 -11.52 -17.04 -33.78
N VAL A 489 -10.62 -16.55 -34.63
CA VAL A 489 -10.47 -17.15 -35.98
C VAL A 489 -9.38 -18.25 -36.08
N GLU A 490 -8.36 -18.34 -35.20
CA GLU A 490 -7.25 -19.29 -35.48
C GLU A 490 -6.70 -20.12 -34.30
N ASN A 491 -7.01 -19.83 -33.03
CA ASN A 491 -6.36 -20.53 -31.90
C ASN A 491 -7.11 -21.76 -31.35
N HIS A 492 -8.40 -21.94 -31.67
CA HIS A 492 -9.17 -23.10 -31.20
C HIS A 492 -8.93 -24.39 -32.02
N ALA A 493 -8.31 -24.30 -33.21
CA ALA A 493 -8.03 -25.47 -34.04
C ALA A 493 -6.74 -26.23 -33.65
N VAL A 494 -5.83 -25.63 -32.85
CA VAL A 494 -4.52 -26.25 -32.55
C VAL A 494 -4.54 -27.04 -31.24
N HIS A 495 -5.43 -26.73 -30.30
CA HIS A 495 -5.45 -27.39 -28.97
C HIS A 495 -6.37 -28.63 -28.89
N SER A 496 -7.17 -28.92 -29.92
CA SER A 496 -8.01 -30.12 -29.98
C SER A 496 -7.32 -31.35 -30.58
N ASN A 497 -6.15 -31.19 -31.22
CA ASN A 497 -5.43 -32.30 -31.87
C ASN A 497 -4.31 -32.94 -31.05
N ASN A 498 -4.07 -32.52 -29.80
CA ASN A 498 -3.03 -33.08 -28.92
C ASN A 498 -3.55 -33.82 -27.68
N ARG A 499 -4.80 -34.30 -27.72
CA ARG A 499 -5.30 -35.33 -26.79
C ARG A 499 -5.84 -36.53 -27.56
N LYS A 500 -4.93 -37.39 -28.00
CA LYS A 500 -5.16 -38.82 -28.23
C LYS A 500 -4.00 -39.61 -27.66
#